data_AF-A0A520S631-F1
#
_entry.id   AF-A0A520S631-F1
#
_cell.length_a   1.000
_cell.length_b   1.000
_cell.length_c   1.000
_cell.angle_alpha   90.00
_cell.angle_beta   90.00
_cell.angle_gamma   90.00
#
_symmetry.space_group_name_H-M   'P 1'
#
loop_
_entity.id
_entity.type
_entity.pdbx_description
1 polymer ?
#
loop_
_entity_poly.entity_id
_entity_poly.type
_entity_poly.pdbx_seq_one_letter_code
_entity_poly.pdbx_strand_id
1 'polypeptide(L)'
;MNTWLSLIANIGVVAGIVFVGIEINQNNRLLQLETSADTLENRRYIRRAVFEDTDIAEIWFKANNGAELSEVERFRVQSTIESVLLGMEWEYLQSLEGNLPPFTADITREVLTSDLYQEFSWEQFRSRLTPEFLEYLDNKVLN
;
A
#
# COMPACT_ATOMS: atom_id res chain seq x y z
N MET A 1 -9.07 7.94 -60.59
CA MET A 1 -8.80 6.79 -59.68
C MET A 1 -8.16 7.24 -58.35
N ASN A 2 -7.20 8.17 -58.35
CA ASN A 2 -6.42 8.54 -57.15
C ASN A 2 -7.18 9.25 -56.01
N THR A 3 -8.24 10.00 -56.31
CA THR A 3 -8.94 10.81 -55.28
C THR A 3 -9.68 9.96 -54.25
N TRP A 4 -10.32 8.87 -54.70
CA TRP A 4 -11.01 7.94 -53.80
C TRP A 4 -10.05 7.15 -52.91
N LEU A 5 -8.89 6.77 -53.45
CA LEU A 5 -7.84 6.09 -52.68
C LEU A 5 -7.28 7.02 -51.58
N SER A 6 -7.02 8.28 -51.91
CA SER A 6 -6.55 9.28 -50.94
C SER A 6 -7.61 9.59 -49.88
N LEU A 7 -8.89 9.65 -50.26
CA LEU A 7 -9.98 9.86 -49.32
C LEU A 7 -10.06 8.71 -48.29
N ILE A 8 -10.01 7.46 -48.76
CA ILE A 8 -10.05 6.27 -47.89
C ILE A 8 -8.82 6.22 -46.99
N ALA A 9 -7.63 6.55 -47.51
CA ALA A 9 -6.41 6.61 -46.71
C ALA A 9 -6.52 7.64 -45.59
N ASN A 10 -7.02 8.84 -45.87
CA ASN A 10 -7.21 9.89 -44.87
C ASN A 10 -8.25 9.48 -43.81
N ILE A 11 -9.35 8.84 -44.22
CA ILE A 11 -10.35 8.29 -43.29
C ILE A 11 -9.72 7.21 -42.41
N GLY A 12 -8.91 6.31 -42.98
CA GLY A 12 -8.18 5.28 -42.25
C GLY A 12 -7.22 5.86 -41.21
N VAL A 13 -6.49 6.92 -41.54
CA VAL A 13 -5.61 7.63 -40.60
C VAL A 13 -6.41 8.25 -39.46
N VAL A 14 -7.51 8.96 -39.76
CA VAL A 14 -8.36 9.57 -38.73
C VAL A 14 -8.99 8.51 -37.83
N ALA A 15 -9.52 7.43 -38.42
CA ALA A 15 -10.07 6.31 -37.67
C ALA A 15 -9.01 5.65 -36.78
N GLY A 16 -7.78 5.49 -37.27
CA GLY A 16 -6.64 4.98 -36.50
C GLY A 16 -6.29 5.86 -35.32
N ILE A 17 -6.23 7.18 -35.49
CA ILE A 17 -5.97 8.14 -34.40
C ILE A 17 -7.07 8.09 -33.33
N VAL A 18 -8.33 8.05 -33.76
CA VAL A 18 -9.48 7.93 -32.84
C VAL A 18 -9.40 6.62 -32.05
N PHE A 19 -9.06 5.52 -32.72
CA PHE A 19 -8.93 4.21 -32.09
C PHE A 19 -7.81 4.20 -31.03
N VAL A 20 -6.64 4.73 -31.35
CA VAL A 20 -5.52 4.88 -30.38
C VAL A 20 -5.94 5.73 -29.18
N GLY A 21 -6.67 6.83 -29.39
CA GLY A 21 -7.18 7.66 -28.30
C GLY A 21 -8.12 6.89 -27.37
N ILE A 22 -8.99 6.04 -27.92
CA ILE A 22 -9.87 5.15 -27.16
C ILE A 22 -9.05 4.12 -26.37
N GLU A 23 -8.06 3.47 -27.00
CA GLU A 23 -7.20 2.48 -26.35
C GLU A 23 -6.40 3.09 -25.19
N ILE A 24 -5.83 4.28 -25.35
CA ILE A 24 -5.12 4.99 -24.27
C ILE A 24 -6.08 5.28 -23.10
N ASN A 25 -7.30 5.73 -23.38
CA ASN A 25 -8.29 5.98 -22.33
C ASN A 25 -8.68 4.69 -21.58
N GLN A 26 -8.89 3.61 -22.32
CA GLN A 26 -9.18 2.29 -21.75
C GLN A 26 -8.01 1.76 -20.90
N ASN A 27 -6.78 1.91 -21.40
CA ASN A 27 -5.56 1.51 -20.70
C ASN A 27 -5.42 2.28 -19.37
N ASN A 28 -5.55 3.61 -19.41
CA ASN A 28 -5.49 4.44 -18.20
C ASN A 28 -6.54 4.02 -17.16
N ARG A 29 -7.77 3.71 -17.60
CA ARG A 29 -8.83 3.24 -16.71
C ARG A 29 -8.52 1.87 -16.11
N LEU A 30 -7.93 0.95 -16.88
CA LEU A 30 -7.53 -0.37 -16.39
C LEU A 30 -6.43 -0.24 -15.32
N LEU A 31 -5.40 0.57 -15.57
CA LEU A 31 -4.34 0.83 -14.60
C LEU A 31 -4.89 1.39 -13.28
N GLN A 32 -5.82 2.36 -13.34
CA GLN A 32 -6.46 2.90 -12.14
C GLN A 32 -7.25 1.84 -11.35
N LEU A 33 -7.94 0.94 -12.04
CA LEU A 33 -8.69 -0.14 -11.41
C LEU A 33 -7.76 -1.18 -10.77
N GLU A 34 -6.66 -1.51 -11.43
CA GLU A 34 -5.63 -2.43 -10.92
C GLU A 34 -5.00 -1.86 -9.65
N THR A 35 -4.51 -0.61 -9.69
CA THR A 35 -3.95 0.05 -8.49
C THR A 35 -4.95 0.13 -7.33
N SER A 36 -6.23 0.38 -7.64
CA SER A 36 -7.30 0.39 -6.62
C SER A 36 -7.53 -1.00 -6.02
N ALA A 37 -7.46 -2.05 -6.84
CA ALA A 37 -7.61 -3.43 -6.40
C ALA A 37 -6.43 -3.85 -5.51
N ASP A 38 -5.19 -3.54 -5.91
CA ASP A 38 -3.98 -3.82 -5.14
C ASP A 38 -4.02 -3.12 -3.77
N THR A 39 -4.46 -1.87 -3.75
CA THR A 39 -4.62 -1.11 -2.49
C THR A 39 -5.68 -1.74 -1.59
N LEU A 40 -6.82 -2.16 -2.16
CA LEU A 40 -7.86 -2.84 -1.39
C LEU A 40 -7.35 -4.18 -0.83
N GLU A 41 -6.58 -4.92 -1.62
CA GLU A 41 -5.99 -6.19 -1.18
C GLU A 41 -4.96 -5.97 -0.06
N ASN A 42 -4.08 -4.98 -0.20
CA ASN A 42 -3.12 -4.59 0.83
C ASN A 42 -3.83 -4.22 2.14
N ARG A 43 -4.87 -3.39 2.07
CA ARG A 43 -5.67 -3.02 3.25
C ARG A 43 -6.40 -4.20 3.88
N ARG A 44 -6.90 -5.13 3.07
CA ARG A 44 -7.51 -6.38 3.56
C ARG A 44 -6.48 -7.29 4.20
N TYR A 45 -5.26 -7.33 3.68
CA TYR A 45 -4.16 -8.08 4.29
C TYR A 45 -3.79 -7.48 5.65
N ILE A 46 -3.55 -6.18 5.73
CA ILE A 46 -3.25 -5.47 6.99
C ILE A 46 -4.36 -5.69 8.00
N ARG A 47 -5.63 -5.52 7.59
CA ARG A 47 -6.78 -5.75 8.48
C ARG A 47 -6.82 -7.18 9.00
N ARG A 48 -6.60 -8.18 8.12
CA ARG A 48 -6.57 -9.58 8.53
C ARG A 48 -5.44 -9.86 9.51
N ALA A 49 -4.23 -9.40 9.19
CA ALA A 49 -3.04 -9.66 10.00
C ALA A 49 -3.11 -9.01 11.39
N VAL A 50 -3.76 -7.86 11.52
CA VAL A 50 -3.81 -7.10 12.78
C VAL A 50 -5.07 -7.40 13.60
N PHE A 51 -6.23 -7.54 12.95
CA PHE A 51 -7.52 -7.56 13.65
C PHE A 51 -8.31 -8.86 13.53
N GLU A 52 -8.05 -9.69 12.52
CA GLU A 52 -8.83 -10.93 12.28
C GLU A 52 -8.06 -12.21 12.59
N ASP A 53 -6.74 -12.12 12.78
CA ASP A 53 -5.90 -13.23 13.19
C ASP A 53 -5.98 -13.42 14.72
N THR A 54 -6.67 -14.47 15.15
CA THR A 54 -6.85 -14.81 16.57
C THR A 54 -5.50 -15.01 17.28
N ASP A 55 -4.49 -15.58 16.62
CA ASP A 55 -3.19 -15.81 17.25
C ASP A 55 -2.51 -14.46 17.56
N ILE A 56 -2.56 -13.51 16.61
CA ILE A 56 -2.01 -12.17 16.82
C ILE A 56 -2.80 -11.41 17.88
N ALA A 57 -4.13 -11.52 17.89
CA ALA A 57 -4.97 -10.92 18.91
C ALA A 57 -4.65 -11.47 20.32
N GLU A 58 -4.48 -12.79 20.46
CA GLU A 58 -4.08 -13.42 21.72
C GLU A 58 -2.70 -12.94 22.19
N ILE A 59 -1.74 -12.84 21.27
CA ILE A 59 -0.40 -12.31 21.57
C ILE A 59 -0.49 -10.84 22.00
N TRP A 60 -1.36 -10.04 21.37
CA TRP A 60 -1.61 -8.65 21.74
C TRP A 60 -2.16 -8.54 23.16
N PHE A 61 -3.21 -9.29 23.49
CA PHE A 61 -3.77 -9.29 24.84
C PHE A 61 -2.75 -9.78 25.87
N LYS A 62 -1.93 -10.78 25.52
CA LYS A 62 -0.85 -11.27 26.39
C LYS A 62 0.18 -10.18 26.69
N ALA A 63 0.68 -9.50 25.67
CA ALA A 63 1.64 -8.40 25.81
C ALA A 63 1.05 -7.23 26.63
N ASN A 64 -0.19 -6.83 26.34
CA ASN A 64 -0.87 -5.72 27.02
C ASN A 64 -1.19 -6.03 28.50
N ASN A 65 -1.23 -7.31 28.88
CA ASN A 65 -1.35 -7.74 30.28
C ASN A 65 0.00 -7.88 30.99
N GLY A 66 1.11 -7.51 30.34
CA GLY A 66 2.47 -7.58 30.89
C GLY A 66 3.02 -9.00 30.98
N ALA A 67 2.43 -9.97 30.27
CA ALA A 67 2.95 -11.33 30.24
C ALA A 67 4.07 -11.45 29.19
N GLU A 68 5.11 -12.20 29.53
CA GLU A 68 6.26 -12.38 28.66
C GLU A 68 5.89 -13.19 27.40
N LEU A 69 6.27 -12.66 26.24
CA LEU A 69 6.14 -13.37 24.97
C LEU A 69 7.24 -14.42 24.83
N SER A 70 6.90 -15.55 24.23
CA SER A 70 7.89 -16.52 23.73
C SER A 70 8.61 -15.96 22.51
N GLU A 71 9.75 -16.58 22.15
CA GLU A 71 10.51 -16.18 20.96
C GLU A 71 9.68 -16.30 19.67
N VAL A 72 8.80 -17.31 19.58
CA VAL A 72 7.93 -17.51 18.41
C VAL A 72 6.87 -16.41 18.33
N GLU A 73 6.27 -16.03 19.47
CA GLU A 73 5.28 -14.94 19.52
C GLU A 73 5.93 -13.60 19.16
N ARG A 74 7.12 -13.30 19.69
CA ARG A 74 7.90 -12.11 19.31
C ARG A 74 8.21 -12.07 17.81
N PHE A 75 8.69 -13.18 17.24
CA PHE A 75 8.98 -13.27 15.82
C PHE A 75 7.74 -13.01 14.96
N ARG A 76 6.58 -13.55 15.36
CA ARG A 76 5.31 -13.31 14.67
C ARG A 76 4.89 -11.85 14.73
N VAL A 77 4.91 -11.23 15.92
CA VAL A 77 4.59 -9.82 16.09
C VAL A 77 5.52 -8.95 15.23
N GLN A 78 6.82 -9.22 15.28
CA GLN A 78 7.79 -8.50 14.47
C GLN A 78 7.44 -8.62 12.98
N SER A 79 7.28 -9.84 12.47
CA SER A 79 6.96 -10.07 11.05
C SER A 79 5.65 -9.39 10.61
N THR A 80 4.64 -9.39 11.48
CA THR A 80 3.37 -8.71 11.23
C THR A 80 3.55 -7.20 11.15
N ILE A 81 4.23 -6.58 12.12
CA ILE A 81 4.48 -5.13 12.12
C ILE A 81 5.33 -4.73 10.91
N GLU A 82 6.36 -5.49 10.55
CA GLU A 82 7.16 -5.25 9.35
C GLU A 82 6.30 -5.26 8.08
N SER A 83 5.43 -6.27 7.93
CA SER A 83 4.56 -6.40 6.75
C SER A 83 3.56 -5.25 6.65
N VAL A 84 3.00 -4.81 7.78
CA VAL A 84 2.09 -3.67 7.85
C VAL A 84 2.80 -2.38 7.44
N LEU A 85 4.01 -2.15 7.97
CA LEU A 85 4.80 -0.96 7.65
C LEU A 85 5.22 -0.89 6.18
N LEU A 86 5.62 -2.03 5.58
CA LEU A 86 5.94 -2.09 4.15
C LEU A 86 4.72 -1.82 3.27
N GLY A 87 3.56 -2.39 3.63
CA GLY A 87 2.31 -2.11 2.92
C GLY A 87 1.91 -0.64 3.00
N MET A 88 2.18 0.01 4.12
CA MET A 88 1.93 1.44 4.32
C MET A 88 2.91 2.33 3.56
N GLU A 89 4.19 1.97 3.54
CA GLU A 89 5.20 2.65 2.72
C GLU A 89 4.79 2.65 1.25
N TRP A 90 4.36 1.49 0.75
CA TRP A 90 3.87 1.39 -0.63
C TRP A 90 2.67 2.32 -0.86
N GLU A 91 1.65 2.30 0.00
CA GLU A 91 0.49 3.22 -0.13
C GLU A 91 0.90 4.70 -0.08
N TYR A 92 1.87 5.04 0.78
CA TYR A 92 2.41 6.39 0.89
C TYR A 92 3.09 6.83 -0.41
N LEU A 93 4.01 6.03 -0.95
CA LEU A 93 4.72 6.33 -2.18
C LEU A 93 3.75 6.46 -3.37
N GLN A 94 2.78 5.56 -3.50
CA GLN A 94 1.75 5.65 -4.54
C GLN A 94 0.89 6.91 -4.41
N SER A 95 0.68 7.43 -3.19
CA SER A 95 -0.03 8.69 -2.99
C SER A 95 0.76 9.92 -3.45
N LEU A 96 2.10 9.89 -3.30
CA LEU A 96 2.98 10.96 -3.79
C LEU A 96 3.01 11.03 -5.32
N GLU A 97 2.92 9.87 -5.98
CA GLU A 97 2.84 9.77 -7.44
C GLU A 97 1.45 10.16 -8.00
N GLY A 98 0.46 10.41 -7.13
CA GLY A 98 -0.91 10.73 -7.54
C GLY A 98 -1.72 9.51 -8.00
N ASN A 99 -1.20 8.31 -7.78
CA ASN A 99 -1.88 7.05 -8.10
C ASN A 99 -2.93 6.70 -7.04
N LEU A 100 -2.77 7.20 -5.81
CA LEU A 100 -3.71 7.05 -4.71
C LEU A 100 -4.14 8.40 -4.11
N PRO A 101 -5.30 8.45 -3.44
CA PRO A 101 -5.64 9.56 -2.57
C PRO A 101 -4.56 9.79 -1.50
N PRO A 102 -4.54 10.99 -0.87
CA PRO A 102 -3.58 11.27 0.20
C PRO A 102 -3.56 10.17 1.27
N PHE A 103 -2.36 9.69 1.58
CA PHE A 103 -2.15 8.63 2.56
C PHE A 103 -2.63 9.04 3.96
N THR A 104 -3.32 8.12 4.64
CA THR A 104 -3.83 8.31 6.01
C THR A 104 -3.26 7.24 6.94
N ALA A 105 -2.60 7.66 8.01
CA ALA A 105 -1.86 6.78 8.92
C ALA A 105 -2.67 6.26 10.13
N ASP A 106 -4.00 6.19 10.03
CA ASP A 106 -4.86 5.90 11.20
C ASP A 106 -4.57 4.53 11.82
N ILE A 107 -4.49 3.48 10.99
CA ILE A 107 -4.13 2.11 11.41
C ILE A 107 -2.65 2.06 11.84
N THR A 108 -1.78 2.84 11.17
CA THR A 108 -0.35 2.92 11.47
C THR A 108 -0.12 3.42 12.88
N ARG A 109 -0.82 4.49 13.28
CA ARG A 109 -0.71 5.04 14.62
C ARG A 109 -1.18 4.02 15.65
N GLU A 110 -2.31 3.37 15.43
CA GLU A 110 -2.84 2.36 16.35
C GLU A 110 -1.83 1.21 16.58
N VAL A 111 -1.22 0.69 15.51
CA VAL A 111 -0.21 -0.37 15.61
C VAL A 111 1.10 0.12 16.24
N LEU A 112 1.64 1.25 15.78
CA LEU A 112 2.96 1.74 16.23
C LEU A 112 2.95 2.38 17.63
N THR A 113 1.79 2.75 18.15
CA THR A 113 1.67 3.27 19.53
C THR A 113 1.20 2.21 20.52
N SER A 114 0.97 0.97 20.07
CA SER A 114 0.56 -0.14 20.93
C SER A 114 1.73 -0.73 21.73
N ASP A 115 1.44 -1.43 22.83
CA ASP A 115 2.46 -2.14 23.61
C ASP A 115 3.20 -3.22 22.79
N LEU A 116 2.59 -3.75 21.73
CA LEU A 116 3.25 -4.65 20.79
C LEU A 116 4.42 -4.00 20.05
N TYR A 117 4.40 -2.68 19.87
CA TYR A 117 5.51 -1.95 19.29
C TYR A 117 6.73 -1.91 20.21
N GLN A 118 6.57 -2.05 21.54
CA GLN A 118 7.74 -2.12 22.43
C GLN A 118 8.56 -3.39 22.23
N GLU A 119 7.93 -4.46 21.74
CA GLU A 119 8.59 -5.71 21.36
C GLU A 119 9.22 -5.64 19.96
N PHE A 120 8.94 -4.57 19.20
CA PHE A 120 9.44 -4.37 17.85
C PHE A 120 10.83 -3.73 17.84
N SER A 121 11.74 -4.32 17.08
CA SER A 121 13.09 -3.78 16.86
C SER A 121 13.07 -2.63 15.85
N TRP A 122 12.52 -1.47 16.24
CA TRP A 122 12.39 -0.29 15.38
C TRP A 122 13.72 0.15 14.75
N GLU A 123 14.80 0.16 15.54
CA GLU A 123 16.12 0.58 15.08
C GLU A 123 16.67 -0.31 13.96
N GLN A 124 16.39 -1.61 13.97
CA GLN A 124 16.80 -2.48 12.88
C GLN A 124 15.91 -2.24 11.65
N PHE A 125 14.60 -2.13 11.86
CA PHE A 125 13.67 -2.06 10.76
C PHE A 125 13.68 -0.73 10.02
N ARG A 126 13.84 0.40 10.71
CA ARG A 126 13.84 1.74 10.09
C ARG A 126 14.84 1.87 8.94
N SER A 127 15.95 1.12 8.98
CA SER A 127 16.96 1.11 7.91
C SER A 127 16.47 0.54 6.57
N ARG A 128 15.35 -0.20 6.58
CA ARG A 128 14.74 -0.83 5.41
C ARG A 128 13.68 0.07 4.75
N LEU A 129 13.25 1.13 5.43
CA LEU A 129 12.27 2.07 4.92
C LEU A 129 12.98 3.21 4.15
N THR A 130 12.24 3.78 3.21
CA THR A 130 12.61 4.95 2.43
C THR A 130 12.70 6.20 3.32
N PRO A 131 13.66 7.11 3.05
CA PRO A 131 13.80 8.35 3.81
C PRO A 131 12.51 9.19 3.85
N GLU A 132 11.78 9.25 2.75
CA GLU A 132 10.55 10.04 2.62
C GLU A 132 9.44 9.50 3.53
N PHE A 133 9.33 8.18 3.64
CA PHE A 133 8.34 7.55 4.51
C PHE A 133 8.73 7.64 5.98
N LEU A 134 10.02 7.52 6.30
CA LEU A 134 10.54 7.74 7.65
C LEU A 134 10.24 9.17 8.14
N GLU A 135 10.52 10.18 7.31
CA GLU A 135 10.21 11.57 7.65
C GLU A 135 8.72 11.77 7.91
N TYR A 136 7.85 11.11 7.14
CA TYR A 136 6.42 11.12 7.39
C TYR A 136 6.05 10.48 8.72
N LEU A 137 6.58 9.29 9.04
CA LEU A 137 6.32 8.60 10.30
C LEU A 137 6.76 9.42 11.51
N ASP A 138 7.99 9.95 11.47
CA ASP A 138 8.55 10.76 12.55
C ASP A 138 7.70 12.03 12.79
N ASN A 139 7.28 12.72 11.72
CA ASN A 139 6.56 13.98 11.85
C ASN A 139 5.06 13.86 12.12
N LYS A 140 4.42 12.77 11.67
CA LYS A 140 2.95 12.66 11.66
C LYS A 140 2.42 11.53 12.50
N VAL A 141 3.21 10.51 12.82
CA VAL A 141 2.72 9.30 13.49
C VAL A 141 3.35 9.12 14.87
N LEU A 142 4.67 9.26 14.98
CA LEU A 142 5.43 9.00 16.20
C LEU A 142 5.60 10.22 17.12
N ASN A 143 5.32 11.43 16.61
CA ASN A 143 5.28 12.68 17.40
C ASN A 143 3.92 12.93 18.07
#